data_AF-G5H931-F1
#
_entry.id   AF-G5H931-F1
#
_cell.length_a   1.000
_cell.length_b   1.000
_cell.length_c   1.000
_cell.angle_alpha   90.00
_cell.angle_beta   90.00
_cell.angle_gamma   90.00
#
_symmetry.space_group_name_H-M   'P 1'
#
loop_
_entity.id
_entity.type
_entity.pdbx_description
1 polymer ?
#
loop_
_entity_poly.entity_id
_entity_poly.type
_entity_poly.pdbx_seq_one_letter_code
_entity_poly.pdbx_strand_id
1 'polypeptide(L)'
;MVTVARIETGDSKITIDEVKSYIHLIGNERDDELQVMLDAAIAAVEDYCNISLRPTTWKLSQDLATDNQKLFYPPVIEVVSINDYDGLQLQYKVLQDIVYIDTASSFICTYKTGEAEDANRYKAAVLAYTGLLFDGNDDNNSFNIVMSRYLPYRML
;
A
#
# COMPACT_ATOMS: atom_id res chain seq x y z
N MET A 1 -19.77 32.68 13.75
CA MET A 1 -19.52 31.34 13.16
C MET A 1 -18.43 31.52 12.13
N VAL A 2 -17.23 30.99 12.37
CA VAL A 2 -16.13 31.03 11.40
C VAL A 2 -16.24 29.77 10.57
N THR A 3 -16.59 29.91 9.31
CA THR A 3 -16.53 28.82 8.34
C THR A 3 -15.05 28.55 8.07
N VAL A 4 -14.54 27.45 8.62
CA VAL A 4 -13.21 26.95 8.26
C VAL A 4 -13.33 26.35 6.87
N ALA A 5 -12.86 27.07 5.85
CA ALA A 5 -12.70 26.52 4.51
C ALA A 5 -11.65 25.41 4.58
N ARG A 6 -12.07 24.15 4.47
CA ARG A 6 -11.15 23.04 4.22
C ARG A 6 -10.83 23.03 2.74
N ILE A 7 -9.55 23.09 2.41
CA ILE A 7 -9.07 22.72 1.08
C ILE A 7 -9.23 21.21 0.99
N GLU A 8 -10.17 20.73 0.18
CA GLU A 8 -10.19 19.33 -0.24
C GLU A 8 -8.98 19.14 -1.16
N THR A 9 -7.93 18.49 -0.65
CA THR A 9 -6.84 18.02 -1.51
C THR A 9 -7.45 17.05 -2.52
N GLY A 10 -7.26 17.32 -3.81
CA GLY A 10 -7.78 16.50 -4.90
C GLY A 10 -7.44 15.02 -4.72
N ASP A 11 -8.28 14.17 -5.30
CA ASP A 11 -8.16 12.70 -5.28
C ASP A 11 -6.69 12.26 -5.24
N SER A 12 -6.26 11.72 -4.11
CA SER A 12 -4.90 11.21 -3.91
C SER A 12 -4.65 9.92 -4.72
N LYS A 13 -5.73 9.36 -5.28
CA LYS A 13 -5.71 8.25 -6.21
C LYS A 13 -4.96 8.62 -7.50
N ILE A 14 -3.90 7.88 -7.78
CA ILE A 14 -3.13 7.99 -9.03
C ILE A 14 -3.97 7.39 -10.16
N THR A 15 -4.18 8.13 -11.24
CA THR A 15 -5.06 7.71 -12.35
C THR A 15 -4.28 7.36 -13.62
N ILE A 16 -4.89 6.58 -14.52
CA ILE A 16 -4.32 6.28 -15.85
C ILE A 16 -4.05 7.57 -16.63
N ASP A 17 -4.91 8.58 -16.54
CA ASP A 17 -4.72 9.85 -17.26
C ASP A 17 -3.46 10.59 -16.79
N GLU A 18 -3.14 10.51 -15.50
CA GLU A 18 -1.89 11.07 -14.97
C GLU A 18 -0.67 10.29 -15.43
N VAL A 19 -0.76 8.96 -15.50
CA VAL A 19 0.27 8.11 -16.09
C VAL A 19 0.50 8.48 -17.56
N LYS A 20 -0.58 8.53 -18.37
CA LYS A 20 -0.52 8.91 -19.79
C LYS A 20 0.12 10.28 -19.99
N SER A 21 -0.26 11.25 -19.16
CA SER A 21 0.34 12.59 -19.16
C SER A 21 1.85 12.54 -18.87
N TYR A 22 2.25 11.75 -17.88
CA TYR A 22 3.65 11.59 -17.47
C TYR A 22 4.52 10.94 -18.55
N ILE A 23 4.04 9.87 -19.20
CA ILE A 23 4.79 9.14 -20.25
C ILE A 23 4.55 9.71 -21.66
N HIS A 24 3.76 10.78 -21.78
CA HIS A 24 3.37 11.39 -23.05
C HIS A 24 2.66 10.44 -24.03
N LEU A 25 1.84 9.51 -23.51
CA LEU A 25 1.00 8.65 -24.33
C LEU A 25 -0.29 9.37 -24.72
N ILE A 26 -0.67 9.28 -26.00
CA ILE A 26 -1.91 9.82 -26.54
C ILE A 26 -2.82 8.66 -26.95
N GLY A 27 -4.11 8.78 -26.65
CA GLY A 27 -5.10 7.75 -26.95
C GLY A 27 -5.27 6.75 -25.80
N ASN A 28 -6.18 5.80 -25.99
CA ASN A 28 -6.64 4.88 -24.94
C ASN A 28 -6.43 3.39 -25.30
N GLU A 29 -5.70 3.12 -26.39
CA GLU A 29 -5.54 1.77 -26.95
C GLU A 29 -4.78 0.82 -26.01
N ARG A 30 -3.99 1.37 -25.09
CA ARG A 30 -3.17 0.63 -24.12
C ARG A 30 -3.59 0.88 -22.66
N ASP A 31 -4.79 1.42 -22.44
CA ASP A 31 -5.25 1.77 -21.08
C ASP A 31 -5.30 0.53 -20.16
N ASP A 32 -5.73 -0.62 -20.67
CA ASP A 32 -5.77 -1.87 -19.89
C ASP A 32 -4.37 -2.34 -19.47
N GLU A 33 -3.40 -2.26 -20.39
CA GLU A 33 -2.00 -2.61 -20.12
C GLU A 33 -1.38 -1.64 -19.12
N LEU A 34 -1.63 -0.34 -19.29
CA LEU A 34 -1.17 0.70 -18.37
C LEU A 34 -1.76 0.53 -16.97
N GLN A 35 -3.02 0.12 -16.86
CA GLN A 35 -3.66 -0.13 -15.57
C GLN A 35 -2.94 -1.25 -14.82
N VAL A 36 -2.57 -2.34 -15.50
CA VAL A 36 -1.80 -3.44 -14.90
C VAL A 36 -0.42 -2.95 -14.42
N MET A 37 0.27 -2.16 -15.22
CA MET A 37 1.57 -1.59 -14.85
C MET A 37 1.47 -0.62 -13.67
N LEU A 38 0.42 0.21 -13.65
CA LEU A 38 0.14 1.12 -12.53
C LEU A 38 -0.14 0.33 -11.25
N ASP A 39 -0.95 -0.72 -11.31
CA ASP A 39 -1.24 -1.59 -10.16
C ASP A 39 0.02 -2.27 -9.61
N ALA A 40 0.91 -2.73 -10.50
CA ALA A 40 2.19 -3.31 -10.13
C ALA A 40 3.12 -2.26 -9.50
N ALA A 41 3.15 -1.04 -10.05
CA ALA A 41 3.97 0.03 -9.52
C ALA A 41 3.50 0.51 -8.14
N ILE A 42 2.18 0.60 -7.92
CA ILE A 42 1.59 0.90 -6.60
C ILE A 42 2.03 -0.16 -5.60
N ALA A 43 1.83 -1.45 -5.91
CA ALA A 43 2.20 -2.55 -5.01
C ALA A 43 3.70 -2.53 -4.67
N ALA A 44 4.57 -2.28 -5.64
CA ALA A 44 6.01 -2.23 -5.41
C ALA A 44 6.43 -1.05 -4.52
N VAL A 45 5.75 0.10 -4.63
CA VAL A 45 5.99 1.25 -3.74
C VAL A 45 5.44 1.00 -2.34
N GLU A 46 4.27 0.37 -2.23
CA GLU A 46 3.68 -0.07 -0.95
C GLU A 46 4.64 -1.00 -0.20
N ASP A 47 5.22 -1.99 -0.90
CA ASP A 47 6.24 -2.92 -0.37
C ASP A 47 7.52 -2.20 0.04
N TYR A 48 8.03 -1.31 -0.80
CA TYR A 48 9.26 -0.57 -0.52
C TYR A 48 9.15 0.32 0.71
N CYS A 49 7.98 0.95 0.90
CA CYS A 49 7.73 1.89 1.99
C CYS A 49 7.09 1.24 3.21
N ASN A 50 6.63 0.00 3.09
CA ASN A 50 5.76 -0.66 4.06
C ASN A 50 4.59 0.25 4.47
N ILE A 51 3.84 0.75 3.47
CA ILE A 51 2.68 1.63 3.67
C ILE A 51 1.57 1.26 2.69
N SER A 52 0.32 1.57 3.04
CA SER A 52 -0.82 1.38 2.16
C SER A 52 -1.15 2.68 1.42
N LEU A 53 -1.08 2.64 0.09
CA LEU A 53 -1.45 3.74 -0.81
C LEU A 53 -2.90 3.61 -1.30
N ARG A 54 -3.53 2.45 -1.10
CA ARG A 54 -4.93 2.22 -1.43
C ARG A 54 -5.63 1.38 -0.38
N PRO A 55 -6.91 1.66 -0.07
CA PRO A 55 -7.66 0.82 0.87
C PRO A 55 -7.69 -0.64 0.40
N THR A 56 -7.12 -1.53 1.21
CA THR A 56 -6.96 -2.94 0.85
C THR A 56 -7.32 -3.83 2.03
N THR A 57 -7.90 -5.00 1.74
CA THR A 57 -8.10 -6.05 2.75
C THR A 57 -6.97 -7.06 2.65
N TRP A 58 -6.23 -7.23 3.74
CA TRP A 58 -5.10 -8.13 3.83
C TRP A 58 -5.43 -9.34 4.67
N LYS A 59 -4.74 -10.45 4.35
CA LYS A 59 -4.68 -11.65 5.18
C LYS A 59 -3.23 -11.91 5.52
N LEU A 60 -2.91 -11.83 6.81
CA LEU A 60 -1.61 -12.16 7.35
C LEU A 60 -1.70 -13.54 8.02
N SER A 61 -0.90 -14.47 7.53
CA SER A 61 -0.71 -15.80 8.12
C SER A 61 0.54 -15.78 9.00
N GLN A 62 0.38 -16.13 10.27
CA GLN A 62 1.44 -16.19 11.27
C GLN A 62 1.58 -17.65 11.73
N ASP A 63 2.54 -18.37 11.15
CA ASP A 63 2.73 -19.80 11.39
C ASP A 63 3.41 -20.09 12.74
N LEU A 64 4.36 -19.23 13.15
CA LEU A 64 5.04 -19.39 14.43
C LEU A 64 4.17 -18.82 15.55
N ALA A 65 3.94 -19.62 16.59
CA ALA A 65 3.16 -19.20 17.74
C ALA A 65 3.76 -17.94 18.40
N THR A 66 2.95 -16.88 18.46
CA THR A 66 3.32 -15.59 19.05
C THR A 66 2.11 -14.97 19.75
N ASP A 67 2.36 -14.15 20.76
CA ASP A 67 1.34 -13.39 21.48
C ASP A 67 1.14 -11.99 20.90
N ASN A 68 1.97 -11.58 19.94
CA ASN A 68 1.83 -10.31 19.25
C ASN A 68 2.34 -10.36 17.80
N GLN A 69 1.81 -9.46 16.97
CA GLN A 69 2.22 -9.31 15.58
C GLN A 69 1.97 -7.88 15.09
N LYS A 70 3.02 -7.25 14.53
CA LYS A 70 2.89 -5.98 13.81
C LYS A 70 2.26 -6.24 12.44
N LEU A 71 1.21 -5.50 12.13
CA LEU A 71 0.53 -5.55 10.84
C LEU A 71 1.31 -4.71 9.82
N PHE A 72 1.28 -5.16 8.56
CA PHE A 72 2.00 -4.50 7.48
C PHE A 72 1.14 -3.40 6.85
N TYR A 73 1.80 -2.50 6.12
CA TYR A 73 1.15 -1.46 5.32
C TYR A 73 0.19 -0.55 6.10
N PRO A 74 0.63 0.15 7.17
CA PRO A 74 -0.18 1.20 7.80
C PRO A 74 -0.67 2.25 6.77
N PRO A 75 -1.76 2.98 7.06
CA PRO A 75 -2.54 2.94 8.31
C PRO A 75 -3.49 1.74 8.32
N VAL A 76 -3.47 0.95 9.40
CA VAL A 76 -4.49 -0.08 9.65
C VAL A 76 -5.73 0.62 10.20
N ILE A 77 -6.86 0.47 9.51
CA ILE A 77 -8.12 1.11 9.90
C ILE A 77 -9.02 0.16 10.71
N GLU A 78 -8.91 -1.15 10.48
CA GLU A 78 -9.77 -2.15 11.10
C GLU A 78 -9.10 -3.53 11.09
N VAL A 79 -9.12 -4.23 12.22
CA VAL A 79 -8.85 -5.68 12.27
C VAL A 79 -10.19 -6.41 12.24
N VAL A 80 -10.45 -7.13 11.15
CA VAL A 80 -11.73 -7.77 10.85
C VAL A 80 -11.90 -9.08 11.63
N SER A 81 -10.85 -9.90 11.66
CA SER A 81 -10.87 -11.18 12.36
C SER A 81 -9.47 -11.70 12.64
N ILE A 82 -9.36 -12.48 13.72
CA ILE A 82 -8.17 -13.27 14.03
C ILE A 82 -8.64 -14.66 14.41
N ASN A 83 -8.30 -15.62 13.56
CA ASN A 83 -8.68 -17.01 13.75
C ASN A 83 -7.42 -17.87 13.79
N ASP A 84 -7.43 -18.97 14.53
CA ASP A 84 -6.42 -19.99 14.34
C ASP A 84 -6.59 -20.70 12.97
N TYR A 85 -5.70 -21.66 12.68
CA TYR A 85 -5.75 -22.43 11.45
C TYR A 85 -6.92 -23.42 11.37
N ASP A 86 -7.58 -23.70 12.50
CA ASP A 86 -8.79 -24.52 12.57
C ASP A 86 -10.07 -23.68 12.40
N GLY A 87 -9.94 -22.35 12.32
CA GLY A 87 -11.02 -21.40 12.13
C GLY A 87 -11.68 -20.91 13.42
N LEU A 88 -11.11 -21.22 14.59
CA LEU A 88 -11.59 -20.70 15.87
C LEU A 88 -11.15 -19.24 16.05
N GLN A 89 -12.10 -18.38 16.39
CA GLN A 89 -11.80 -16.99 16.68
C GLN A 89 -10.99 -16.86 17.99
N LEU A 90 -9.85 -16.20 17.90
CA LEU A 90 -8.97 -15.92 19.03
C LEU A 90 -9.38 -14.61 19.71
N GLN A 91 -9.16 -14.51 21.02
CA GLN A 91 -9.31 -13.25 21.75
C GLN A 91 -8.10 -12.37 21.50
N TYR A 92 -8.34 -11.11 21.10
CA TYR A 92 -7.27 -10.19 20.75
C TYR A 92 -7.57 -8.75 21.16
N LYS A 93 -6.50 -7.96 21.24
CA LYS A 93 -6.53 -6.50 21.38
C LYS A 93 -5.65 -5.88 20.30
N VAL A 94 -6.03 -4.68 19.86
CA VAL A 94 -5.25 -3.91 18.88
C VAL A 94 -4.76 -2.64 19.55
N LEU A 95 -3.46 -2.38 19.44
CA LEU A 95 -2.86 -1.11 19.84
C LEU A 95 -1.99 -0.62 18.68
N GLN A 96 -2.37 0.54 18.12
CA GLN A 96 -1.77 1.06 16.89
C GLN A 96 -1.91 0.03 15.74
N ASP A 97 -0.79 -0.39 15.16
CA ASP A 97 -0.68 -1.40 14.10
C ASP A 97 -0.26 -2.77 14.64
N ILE A 98 -0.31 -3.00 15.96
CA ILE A 98 0.08 -4.26 16.58
C ILE A 98 -1.16 -4.96 17.14
N VAL A 99 -1.32 -6.22 16.75
CA VAL A 99 -2.27 -7.14 17.35
C VAL A 99 -1.59 -7.86 18.52
N TYR A 100 -2.31 -7.98 19.63
CA TYR A 100 -1.96 -8.81 20.78
C TYR A 100 -3.01 -9.90 20.94
N ILE A 101 -2.57 -11.14 21.14
CA ILE A 101 -3.42 -12.32 21.36
C ILE A 101 -3.15 -12.82 22.77
N ASP A 102 -4.21 -13.18 23.50
CA ASP A 102 -4.11 -13.53 24.93
C ASP A 102 -3.21 -14.76 25.20
N THR A 103 -3.08 -15.67 24.22
CA THR A 103 -2.22 -16.86 24.31
C THR A 103 -1.43 -16.98 23.02
N ALA A 104 -0.12 -17.25 23.13
CA ALA A 104 0.75 -17.40 21.99
C ALA A 104 0.26 -18.54 21.09
N SER A 105 -0.11 -18.19 19.86
CA SER A 105 -0.77 -19.08 18.91
C SER A 105 -0.33 -18.77 17.48
N SER A 106 -0.48 -19.75 16.60
CA SER A 106 -0.43 -19.55 15.15
C SER A 106 -1.82 -19.12 14.66
N PHE A 107 -1.90 -18.13 13.77
CA PHE A 107 -3.19 -17.53 13.40
C PHE A 107 -3.19 -16.91 12.00
N ILE A 108 -4.39 -16.63 11.51
CA ILE A 108 -4.69 -15.85 10.33
C ILE A 108 -5.42 -14.58 10.77
N CYS A 109 -4.79 -13.43 10.54
CA CYS A 109 -5.36 -12.11 10.80
C CYS A 109 -5.87 -11.49 9.49
N THR A 110 -7.16 -11.18 9.42
CA THR A 110 -7.75 -10.39 8.34
C THR A 110 -7.92 -8.95 8.80
N TYR A 111 -7.37 -7.99 8.07
CA TYR A 111 -7.40 -6.58 8.43
C TYR A 111 -7.54 -5.69 7.20
N LYS A 112 -7.98 -4.45 7.41
CA LYS A 112 -8.13 -3.45 6.36
C LYS A 112 -7.15 -2.31 6.59
N THR A 113 -6.54 -1.86 5.52
CA THR A 113 -5.71 -0.67 5.49
C THR A 113 -6.48 0.49 4.88
N GLY A 114 -6.16 1.69 5.33
CA GLY A 114 -6.59 2.94 4.71
C GLY A 114 -5.57 3.43 3.70
N GLU A 115 -5.80 4.63 3.20
CA GLU A 115 -4.83 5.35 2.40
C GLU A 115 -3.93 6.20 3.30
N ALA A 116 -2.64 6.24 3.01
CA ALA A 116 -1.68 7.06 3.73
C ALA A 116 -2.03 8.56 3.64
N GLU A 117 -1.90 9.30 4.75
CA GLU A 117 -2.21 10.74 4.82
C GLU A 117 -1.38 11.59 3.83
N ASP A 118 -0.17 11.14 3.47
CA ASP A 118 0.72 11.79 2.51
C ASP A 118 0.89 10.94 1.23
N ALA A 119 -0.18 10.32 0.74
CA ALA A 119 -0.18 9.50 -0.48
C ALA A 119 0.44 10.25 -1.69
N ASN A 120 0.23 11.57 -1.78
CA ASN A 120 0.79 12.42 -2.82
C ASN A 120 2.33 12.41 -2.88
N ARG A 121 3.01 12.21 -1.75
CA ARG A 121 4.48 12.09 -1.73
C ARG A 121 4.99 10.88 -2.52
N TYR A 122 4.21 9.81 -2.59
CA TYR A 122 4.58 8.57 -3.29
C TYR A 122 4.25 8.60 -4.78
N LYS A 123 3.39 9.54 -5.19
CA LYS A 123 2.88 9.66 -6.56
C LYS A 123 3.97 9.74 -7.61
N ALA A 124 4.99 10.55 -7.39
CA ALA A 124 6.11 10.69 -8.32
C ALA A 124 6.88 9.38 -8.52
N ALA A 125 7.05 8.58 -7.47
CA ALA A 125 7.71 7.28 -7.54
C ALA A 125 6.87 6.26 -8.31
N VAL A 126 5.55 6.22 -8.05
CA VAL A 126 4.63 5.33 -8.78
C VAL A 126 4.58 5.69 -10.27
N LEU A 127 4.45 6.98 -10.61
CA LEU A 127 4.44 7.42 -12.02
C LEU A 127 5.74 7.06 -12.74
N ALA A 128 6.89 7.35 -12.11
CA ALA A 128 8.19 7.05 -12.67
C ALA A 128 8.40 5.55 -12.87
N TYR A 129 8.00 4.72 -11.91
CA TYR A 129 8.16 3.27 -12.02
C TYR A 129 7.16 2.66 -13.02
N THR A 130 5.92 3.18 -13.09
CA THR A 130 4.96 2.79 -14.13
C THR A 130 5.53 3.07 -15.53
N GLY A 131 6.17 4.23 -15.72
CA GLY A 131 6.85 4.56 -16.97
C GLY A 131 8.00 3.60 -17.32
N LEU A 132 8.80 3.20 -16.34
CA LEU A 132 9.84 2.18 -16.55
C LEU A 132 9.27 0.83 -17.00
N LEU A 133 8.21 0.37 -16.34
CA LEU A 133 7.54 -0.87 -16.71
C LEU A 133 6.97 -0.80 -18.13
N PHE A 134 6.41 0.34 -18.51
CA PHE A 134 5.90 0.58 -19.86
C PHE A 134 6.99 0.57 -20.93
N ASP A 135 8.17 1.09 -20.61
CA ASP A 135 9.36 1.03 -21.47
C ASP A 135 9.99 -0.38 -21.53
N GLY A 136 9.43 -1.35 -20.80
CA GLY A 136 9.91 -2.73 -20.74
C GLY A 136 11.14 -2.91 -19.84
N ASN A 137 11.34 -2.00 -18.88
CA ASN A 137 12.44 -2.04 -17.93
C ASN A 137 11.93 -2.43 -16.53
N ASP A 138 12.09 -3.72 -16.20
CA ASP A 138 11.64 -4.35 -14.96
C ASP A 138 12.78 -4.76 -14.02
N ASP A 139 14.01 -4.28 -14.27
CA ASP A 139 15.18 -4.69 -13.50
C ASP A 139 15.27 -4.00 -12.12
N ASN A 140 15.78 -4.75 -11.13
CA ASN A 140 15.89 -4.27 -9.75
C ASN A 140 16.77 -3.03 -9.58
N ASN A 141 17.77 -2.79 -10.43
CA ASN A 141 18.60 -1.58 -10.32
C ASN A 141 17.79 -0.36 -10.74
N SER A 142 17.06 -0.45 -11.85
CA SER A 142 16.19 0.63 -12.33
C SER A 142 15.11 0.99 -11.31
N PHE A 143 14.49 -0.02 -10.69
CA PHE A 143 13.60 0.16 -9.55
C PHE A 143 14.27 0.92 -8.40
N ASN A 144 15.43 0.44 -7.92
CA ASN A 144 16.15 1.05 -6.81
C ASN A 144 16.57 2.50 -7.09
N ILE A 145 16.93 2.82 -8.34
CA ILE A 145 17.25 4.18 -8.75
C ILE A 145 16.02 5.09 -8.61
N VAL A 146 14.86 4.67 -9.11
CA VAL A 146 13.61 5.44 -8.95
C VAL A 146 13.29 5.65 -7.48
N MET A 147 13.31 4.57 -6.69
CA MET A 147 12.97 4.66 -5.28
C MET A 147 13.94 5.55 -4.50
N SER A 148 15.24 5.45 -4.76
CA SER A 148 16.24 6.33 -4.12
C SER A 148 16.07 7.81 -4.48
N ARG A 149 15.62 8.11 -5.70
CA ARG A 149 15.43 9.48 -6.20
C ARG A 149 14.19 10.15 -5.61
N TYR A 150 13.07 9.43 -5.60
CA TYR A 150 11.78 10.00 -5.21
C TYR A 150 11.42 9.72 -3.74
N LEU A 151 11.99 8.66 -3.16
CA LEU A 151 11.75 8.22 -1.78
C LEU A 151 13.10 8.05 -1.01
N PRO A 152 13.93 9.10 -0.93
CA PRO A 152 15.28 9.00 -0.36
C PRO A 152 15.29 8.72 1.15
N TYR A 153 14.22 9.07 1.86
CA TYR A 153 14.06 8.80 3.28
C TYR A 153 13.07 7.65 3.47
N ARG A 154 13.57 6.41 3.54
CA ARG A 154 12.81 5.28 4.07
C ARG A 154 12.44 5.61 5.52
N MET A 155 11.15 5.81 5.81
CA MET A 155 10.71 5.88 7.20
C MET A 155 10.60 4.44 7.70
N LEU A 156 11.59 4.03 8.51
CA LEU A 156 11.59 2.76 9.26
C LEU A 156 10.63 2.86 10.45
#